data_AF-A0A1G8TDC2-F1
#
_entry.id   AF-A0A1G8TDC2-F1
#
_cell.length_a   1.000
_cell.length_b   1.000
_cell.length_c   1.000
_cell.angle_alpha   90.00
_cell.angle_beta   90.00
_cell.angle_gamma   90.00
#
_symmetry.space_group_name_H-M   'P 1'
#
loop_
_entity.id
_entity.type
_entity.pdbx_description
1 polymer ?
#
loop_
_entity_poly.entity_id
_entity_poly.type
_entity_poly.pdbx_seq_one_letter_code
_entity_poly.pdbx_strand_id
1 'polypeptide(L)'
;MSTQVTEQTETETEEQTEEQSPGERRREKKEQLQREREQEKSDLLDEAEETVELKIFRYDPEVPEKEEPRFDSFEVPFFEGMTVLDALIYARDTYDSSLTFRHSCRQAVCGSDALFINGKQRLGCKTQMVDLEWPIRIEPLPHQEVVKDLVVDMEHFYEQMHAVEPYFDPDELPDGEREEQRQTPENREKVKLSTRCIWCGACMSSCNVAAGDNQYLGPAAINKAYRFAMDEREGTDRKEDRLRIIEQEHGVWRCQTQFSCTEVCPKDIPLTEHIQELKREAVKSNLKFW
;
A
#
# COMPACT_ATOMS: atom_id res chain seq x y z
N MET A 1 81.85 56.24 7.29
CA MET A 1 80.41 56.56 7.22
C MET A 1 79.68 55.30 7.70
N SER A 2 79.46 55.15 9.00
CA SER A 2 78.32 55.63 9.81
C SER A 2 76.98 54.94 9.48
N THR A 3 76.55 54.10 10.44
CA THR A 3 75.17 53.90 10.99
C THR A 3 74.05 53.26 10.15
N GLN A 4 73.72 52.01 10.55
CA GLN A 4 72.42 51.42 10.95
C GLN A 4 71.07 52.00 10.47
N VAL A 5 70.10 51.11 10.21
CA VAL A 5 68.78 50.89 10.90
C VAL A 5 67.98 49.87 10.04
N THR A 6 67.81 48.59 10.41
CA THR A 6 66.88 47.88 11.33
C THR A 6 65.73 47.18 10.57
N GLU A 7 65.64 45.85 10.74
CA GLU A 7 64.54 44.97 10.33
C GLU A 7 63.21 45.35 10.98
N GLN A 8 62.12 45.21 10.22
CA GLN A 8 60.79 44.96 10.77
C GLN A 8 60.24 43.69 10.11
N THR A 9 60.18 42.63 10.90
CA THR A 9 59.54 41.37 10.59
C THR A 9 58.05 41.53 10.86
N GLU A 10 57.23 41.57 9.83
CA GLU A 10 55.78 41.35 9.96
C GLU A 10 55.55 39.83 10.07
N THR A 11 55.28 39.37 11.28
CA THR A 11 54.77 38.02 11.53
C THR A 11 53.32 37.94 11.06
N GLU A 12 53.10 37.44 9.85
CA GLU A 12 51.82 36.85 9.46
C GLU A 12 51.67 35.54 10.24
N THR A 13 50.65 35.50 11.09
CA THR A 13 50.27 34.28 11.81
C THR A 13 49.41 33.48 10.85
N GLU A 14 50.01 32.55 10.12
CA GLU A 14 49.27 31.54 9.36
C GLU A 14 48.55 30.64 10.38
N GLU A 15 47.26 30.89 10.61
CA GLU A 15 46.36 29.91 11.21
C GLU A 15 46.29 28.69 10.29
N GLN A 16 47.06 27.66 10.62
CA GLN A 16 46.92 26.33 10.07
C GLN A 16 45.56 25.76 10.49
N THR A 17 44.55 25.96 9.65
CA THR A 17 43.32 25.16 9.72
C THR A 17 43.66 23.78 9.18
N GLU A 18 43.76 22.80 10.06
CA GLU A 18 43.84 21.38 9.69
C GLU A 18 42.60 21.03 8.87
N GLU A 19 42.72 21.01 7.53
CA GLU A 19 41.65 20.57 6.65
C GLU A 19 41.41 19.07 6.86
N GLN A 20 40.37 18.75 7.62
CA GLN A 20 39.93 17.39 7.89
C GLN A 20 39.81 16.56 6.60
N SER A 21 40.32 15.32 6.66
CA SER A 21 40.23 14.39 5.55
C SER A 21 38.76 14.11 5.18
N PRO A 22 38.46 13.72 3.93
CA PRO A 22 37.11 13.33 3.53
C PRO A 22 36.53 12.17 4.39
N GLY A 23 37.39 11.32 4.96
CA GLY A 23 37.00 10.23 5.86
C GLY A 23 36.56 10.74 7.24
N GLU A 24 37.30 11.68 7.81
CA GLU A 24 36.98 12.32 9.10
C GLU A 24 35.67 13.11 8.99
N ARG A 25 35.50 13.92 7.93
CA ARG A 25 34.25 14.65 7.66
C ARG A 25 33.04 13.71 7.54
N ARG A 26 33.19 12.55 6.91
CA ARG A 26 32.11 11.54 6.82
C ARG A 26 31.78 10.93 8.18
N ARG A 27 32.80 10.66 8.99
CA ARG A 27 32.63 10.08 10.33
C ARG A 27 31.98 11.07 11.29
N GLU A 28 32.44 12.31 11.33
CA GLU A 28 31.84 13.37 12.15
C GLU A 28 30.39 13.64 11.74
N LYS A 29 30.09 13.70 10.43
CA LYS A 29 28.71 13.82 9.95
C LYS A 29 27.84 12.65 10.42
N LYS A 30 28.36 11.42 10.43
CA LYS A 30 27.64 10.24 10.92
C LYS A 30 27.39 10.32 12.43
N GLU A 31 28.39 10.72 13.20
CA GLU A 31 28.28 10.89 14.66
C GLU A 31 27.32 12.03 15.03
N GLN A 32 27.33 13.13 14.27
CA GLN A 32 26.37 14.23 14.44
C GLN A 32 24.94 13.78 14.15
N LEU A 33 24.69 13.13 13.01
CA LEU A 33 23.38 12.58 12.67
C LEU A 33 22.88 11.57 13.71
N GLN A 34 23.80 10.82 14.32
CA GLN A 34 23.44 9.89 15.40
C GLN A 34 22.98 10.64 16.66
N ARG A 35 23.71 11.69 17.08
CA ARG A 35 23.31 12.52 18.22
C ARG A 35 21.99 13.25 17.98
N GLU A 36 21.78 13.78 16.77
CA GLU A 36 20.52 14.43 16.37
C GLU A 36 19.34 13.44 16.50
N ARG A 37 19.49 12.21 16.02
CA ARG A 37 18.48 11.15 16.18
C ARG A 37 18.24 10.75 17.63
N GLU A 38 19.29 10.66 18.44
CA GLU A 38 19.18 10.35 19.87
C GLU A 38 18.42 11.46 20.61
N GLN A 39 18.67 12.73 20.26
CA GLN A 39 17.95 13.87 20.81
C GLN A 39 16.49 13.89 20.37
N GLU A 40 16.20 13.77 19.07
CA GLU A 40 14.82 13.69 18.54
C GLU A 40 14.02 12.56 19.20
N LYS A 41 14.66 11.41 19.43
CA LYS A 41 14.03 10.29 20.14
C LYS A 41 13.72 10.63 21.60
N SER A 42 14.64 11.30 22.30
CA SER A 42 14.40 11.74 23.68
C SER A 42 13.24 12.70 23.76
N ASP A 43 13.21 13.70 22.88
CA ASP A 43 12.15 14.72 22.83
C ASP A 43 10.78 14.07 22.54
N LEU A 44 10.72 13.11 21.61
CA LEU A 44 9.52 12.33 21.34
C LEU A 44 9.05 11.53 22.56
N LEU A 45 9.95 10.91 23.31
CA LEU A 45 9.57 10.15 24.51
C LEU A 45 9.05 11.05 25.64
N ASP A 46 9.57 12.28 25.75
CA ASP A 46 9.11 13.26 26.74
C ASP A 46 7.72 13.82 26.41
N GLU A 47 7.37 13.89 25.11
CA GLU A 47 6.06 14.33 24.62
C GLU A 47 5.01 13.20 24.60
N ALA A 48 5.42 11.93 24.73
CA ALA A 48 4.54 10.79 24.61
C ALA A 48 3.49 10.76 25.73
N GLU A 49 2.22 10.56 25.37
CA GLU A 49 1.14 10.47 26.35
C GLU A 49 1.23 9.15 27.12
N GLU A 50 1.40 8.05 26.38
CA GLU A 50 1.49 6.69 26.89
C GLU A 50 2.43 5.85 26.00
N THR A 51 2.79 4.65 26.46
CA THR A 51 3.53 3.67 25.65
C THR A 51 2.63 2.50 25.30
N VAL A 52 2.67 2.06 24.05
CA VAL A 52 1.82 1.01 23.49
C VAL A 52 2.67 -0.14 23.00
N GLU A 53 2.30 -1.37 23.38
CA GLU A 53 2.93 -2.56 22.85
C GLU A 53 2.39 -2.88 21.43
N LEU A 54 3.30 -2.94 20.46
CA LEU A 54 3.07 -3.49 19.13
C LEU A 54 3.55 -4.94 19.08
N LYS A 55 2.69 -5.87 18.66
CA LYS A 55 3.03 -7.27 18.38
C LYS A 55 3.10 -7.47 16.87
N ILE A 56 4.31 -7.59 16.35
CA ILE A 56 4.56 -7.60 14.91
C ILE A 56 4.98 -9.00 14.46
N PHE A 57 4.33 -9.52 13.43
CA PHE A 57 4.74 -10.75 12.76
C PHE A 57 6.10 -10.58 12.08
N ARG A 58 7.00 -11.54 12.30
CA ARG A 58 8.36 -11.55 11.76
C ARG A 58 8.68 -12.88 11.11
N TYR A 59 9.34 -12.80 9.96
CA TYR A 59 9.75 -13.96 9.15
C TYR A 59 10.84 -13.54 8.16
N ASP A 60 11.93 -14.27 8.09
CA ASP A 60 13.01 -14.02 7.13
C ASP A 60 13.57 -15.34 6.60
N PRO A 61 13.15 -15.77 5.39
CA PRO A 61 13.56 -17.07 4.84
C PRO A 61 15.04 -17.15 4.46
N GLU A 62 15.74 -16.00 4.38
CA GLU A 62 17.15 -15.96 3.99
C GLU A 62 18.10 -16.11 5.20
N VAL A 63 17.56 -16.10 6.43
CA VAL A 63 18.34 -16.16 7.66
C VAL A 63 17.92 -17.40 8.45
N PRO A 64 18.79 -18.43 8.60
CA PRO A 64 18.45 -19.71 9.24
C PRO A 64 17.79 -19.60 10.61
N GLU A 65 18.21 -18.64 11.44
CA GLU A 65 17.65 -18.41 12.78
C GLU A 65 16.27 -17.72 12.76
N LYS A 66 15.81 -17.26 11.60
CA LYS A 66 14.56 -16.49 11.40
C LYS A 66 13.61 -17.14 10.38
N GLU A 67 13.91 -18.38 9.97
CA GLU A 67 13.08 -19.17 9.04
C GLU A 67 11.71 -19.56 9.64
N GLU A 68 11.56 -19.60 10.97
CA GLU A 68 10.27 -19.86 11.60
C GLU A 68 9.50 -18.55 11.88
N PRO A 69 8.23 -18.44 11.46
CA PRO A 69 7.37 -17.31 11.79
C PRO A 69 7.24 -17.08 13.30
N ARG A 70 7.38 -15.83 13.72
CA ARG A 70 7.27 -15.44 15.14
C ARG A 70 6.62 -14.08 15.32
N PHE A 71 6.39 -13.70 16.57
CA PHE A 71 5.97 -12.34 16.94
C PHE A 71 7.03 -11.70 17.81
N ASP A 72 7.49 -10.52 17.40
CA ASP A 72 8.35 -9.66 18.21
C ASP A 72 7.48 -8.53 18.79
N SER A 73 7.71 -8.18 20.06
CA SER A 73 7.02 -7.07 20.75
C SER A 73 7.90 -5.82 20.78
N PHE A 74 7.31 -4.66 20.48
CA PHE A 74 7.97 -3.36 20.53
C PHE A 74 7.11 -2.37 21.32
N GLU A 75 7.70 -1.75 22.32
CA GLU A 75 7.07 -0.65 23.06
C GLU A 75 7.25 0.64 22.26
N VAL A 76 6.16 1.30 21.85
CA VAL A 76 6.24 2.55 21.06
C VAL A 76 5.53 3.69 21.79
N PRO A 77 6.08 4.92 21.76
CA PRO A 77 5.37 6.08 22.29
C PRO A 77 4.12 6.35 21.46
N PHE A 78 3.02 6.68 22.13
CA PHE A 78 1.76 7.07 21.53
C PHE A 78 1.55 8.58 21.61
N PHE A 79 1.02 9.12 20.52
CA PHE A 79 0.58 10.51 20.38
C PHE A 79 -0.78 10.54 19.70
N GLU A 80 -1.64 11.47 20.09
CA GLU A 80 -2.91 11.69 19.38
C GLU A 80 -2.66 11.95 17.87
N GLY A 81 -3.40 11.23 17.02
CA GLY A 81 -3.25 11.30 15.56
C GLY A 81 -2.19 10.36 14.95
N MET A 82 -1.48 9.60 15.77
CA MET A 82 -0.49 8.63 15.29
C MET A 82 -1.15 7.44 14.59
N THR A 83 -0.64 7.10 13.40
CA THR A 83 -1.12 5.95 12.63
C THR A 83 -0.33 4.68 12.95
N VAL A 84 -0.89 3.53 12.60
CA VAL A 84 -0.16 2.25 12.69
C VAL A 84 1.10 2.25 11.82
N LEU A 85 1.09 2.96 10.67
CA LEU A 85 2.30 3.10 9.86
C LEU A 85 3.39 3.89 10.58
N ASP A 86 3.04 4.97 11.28
CA ASP A 86 4.02 5.75 12.05
C ASP A 86 4.64 4.88 13.16
N ALA A 87 3.82 4.05 13.80
CA ALA A 87 4.24 3.10 14.83
C ALA A 87 5.21 2.04 14.26
N LEU A 88 4.94 1.50 13.07
CA LEU A 88 5.83 0.57 12.37
C LEU A 88 7.16 1.21 11.96
N ILE A 89 7.12 2.46 11.49
CA ILE A 89 8.32 3.23 11.14
C ILE A 89 9.16 3.47 12.40
N TYR A 90 8.54 3.88 13.51
CA TYR A 90 9.22 4.04 14.79
C TYR A 90 9.85 2.72 15.27
N ALA A 91 9.11 1.61 15.19
CA ALA A 91 9.61 0.29 15.57
C ALA A 91 10.87 -0.11 14.77
N ARG A 92 10.83 0.08 13.44
CA ARG A 92 11.97 -0.20 12.55
C ARG A 92 13.16 0.70 12.83
N ASP A 93 12.93 2.01 12.91
CA ASP A 93 14.01 3.00 12.97
C ASP A 93 14.67 3.03 14.36
N THR A 94 13.94 2.62 15.41
CA THR A 94 14.38 2.70 16.80
C THR A 94 14.86 1.36 17.37
N TYR A 95 14.21 0.25 17.03
CA TYR A 95 14.48 -1.06 17.66
C TYR A 95 15.12 -2.05 16.69
N ASP A 96 14.56 -2.23 15.50
CA ASP A 96 15.05 -3.24 14.55
C ASP A 96 14.92 -2.80 13.09
N SER A 97 16.02 -2.31 12.54
CA SER A 97 16.10 -1.88 11.14
C SER A 97 15.88 -2.99 10.11
N SER A 98 15.84 -4.27 10.52
CA SER A 98 15.51 -5.39 9.64
C SER A 98 14.00 -5.60 9.45
N LEU A 99 13.15 -4.92 10.23
CA LEU A 99 11.69 -4.97 10.09
C LEU A 99 11.26 -4.46 8.70
N THR A 100 10.63 -5.34 7.93
CA THR A 100 10.29 -5.09 6.52
C THR A 100 8.78 -5.01 6.30
N PHE A 101 8.33 -3.90 5.69
CA PHE A 101 6.94 -3.68 5.30
C PHE A 101 6.86 -2.72 4.11
N ARG A 102 5.80 -2.81 3.32
CA ARG A 102 5.56 -1.90 2.18
C ARG A 102 4.82 -0.64 2.64
N HIS A 103 5.31 0.52 2.24
CA HIS A 103 4.61 1.80 2.41
C HIS A 103 5.10 2.83 1.40
N SER A 104 4.31 3.87 1.13
CA SER A 104 4.73 4.97 0.26
C SER A 104 4.00 6.29 0.56
N CYS A 105 2.74 6.43 0.13
CA CYS A 105 2.07 7.74 0.03
C CYS A 105 1.69 8.41 1.36
N ARG A 106 1.55 7.64 2.45
CA ARG A 106 1.08 8.07 3.78
C ARG A 106 -0.29 8.77 3.83
N GLN A 107 -1.13 8.60 2.81
CA GLN A 107 -2.43 9.28 2.70
C GLN A 107 -3.54 8.40 2.10
N ALA A 108 -3.40 7.07 2.21
CA ALA A 108 -4.41 6.09 1.78
C ALA A 108 -4.80 6.15 0.28
N VAL A 109 -3.82 6.38 -0.60
CA VAL A 109 -4.02 6.43 -2.06
C VAL A 109 -3.19 5.42 -2.86
N CYS A 110 -2.01 5.01 -2.39
CA CYS A 110 -1.17 4.07 -3.13
C CYS A 110 -1.53 2.58 -2.93
N GLY A 111 -2.19 2.24 -1.81
CA GLY A 111 -2.57 0.86 -1.48
C GLY A 111 -1.44 -0.06 -0.99
N SER A 112 -0.19 0.41 -0.91
CA SER A 112 0.98 -0.43 -0.61
C SER A 112 1.03 -0.97 0.82
N ASP A 113 0.40 -0.31 1.78
CA ASP A 113 0.49 -0.58 3.22
C ASP A 113 -0.77 -1.25 3.76
N ALA A 114 -1.40 -2.09 2.96
CA ALA A 114 -2.46 -2.98 3.42
C ALA A 114 -1.86 -4.09 4.29
N LEU A 115 -2.40 -4.23 5.50
CA LEU A 115 -1.92 -5.12 6.56
C LEU A 115 -3.12 -5.77 7.25
N PHE A 116 -2.86 -6.81 8.04
CA PHE A 116 -3.85 -7.40 8.93
C PHE A 116 -3.61 -6.90 10.36
N ILE A 117 -4.46 -5.98 10.80
CA ILE A 117 -4.30 -5.22 12.05
C ILE A 117 -5.47 -5.54 12.96
N ASN A 118 -5.19 -6.10 14.14
CA ASN A 118 -6.18 -6.55 15.13
C ASN A 118 -7.32 -7.37 14.50
N GLY A 119 -6.97 -8.35 13.67
CA GLY A 119 -7.95 -9.26 13.07
C GLY A 119 -8.71 -8.70 11.87
N LYS A 120 -8.34 -7.53 11.32
CA LYS A 120 -8.98 -6.94 10.14
C LYS A 120 -7.96 -6.41 9.12
N GLN A 121 -8.27 -6.55 7.82
CA GLN A 121 -7.51 -5.91 6.76
C GLN A 121 -7.70 -4.39 6.83
N ARG A 122 -6.60 -3.65 6.92
CA ARG A 122 -6.60 -2.18 7.05
C ARG A 122 -5.37 -1.59 6.35
N LEU A 123 -5.40 -0.29 6.05
CA LEU A 123 -4.21 0.44 5.61
C LEU A 123 -3.50 1.01 6.84
N GLY A 124 -2.20 0.74 6.98
CA GLY A 124 -1.40 1.23 8.11
C GLY A 124 -1.46 2.74 8.26
N CYS A 125 -1.33 3.50 7.17
CA CYS A 125 -1.33 4.97 7.15
C CYS A 125 -2.71 5.61 7.32
N LYS A 126 -3.80 4.83 7.24
CA LYS A 126 -5.16 5.31 7.50
C LYS A 126 -5.59 4.99 8.92
N THR A 127 -5.07 3.91 9.48
CA THR A 127 -5.54 3.36 10.75
C THR A 127 -4.91 4.12 11.90
N GLN A 128 -5.74 4.84 12.64
CA GLN A 128 -5.32 5.57 13.84
C GLN A 128 -5.14 4.58 15.00
N MET A 129 -4.08 4.75 15.78
CA MET A 129 -3.82 3.89 16.94
C MET A 129 -4.89 4.05 18.02
N VAL A 130 -5.47 5.25 18.15
CA VAL A 130 -6.55 5.56 19.11
C VAL A 130 -7.84 4.78 18.84
N ASP A 131 -8.08 4.35 17.60
CA ASP A 131 -9.28 3.60 17.20
C ASP A 131 -9.14 2.08 17.43
N LEU A 132 -8.02 1.63 17.99
CA LEU A 132 -7.68 0.21 18.13
C LEU A 132 -7.61 -0.21 19.60
N GLU A 133 -7.93 -1.48 19.86
CA GLU A 133 -7.62 -2.13 21.13
C GLU A 133 -6.11 -2.36 21.25
N TRP A 134 -5.55 -2.09 22.42
CA TRP A 134 -4.14 -2.32 22.75
C TRP A 134 -3.99 -3.60 23.58
N PRO A 135 -2.93 -4.41 23.36
CA PRO A 135 -1.81 -4.22 22.43
C PRO A 135 -2.20 -4.39 20.95
N ILE A 136 -1.51 -3.67 20.06
CA ILE A 136 -1.81 -3.70 18.62
C ILE A 136 -1.06 -4.85 17.96
N ARG A 137 -1.78 -5.80 17.37
CA ARG A 137 -1.22 -6.93 16.62
C ARG A 137 -1.24 -6.65 15.12
N ILE A 138 -0.08 -6.82 14.48
CA ILE A 138 0.14 -6.53 13.06
C ILE A 138 0.72 -7.76 12.37
N GLU A 139 0.04 -8.20 11.30
CA GLU A 139 0.34 -9.39 10.52
C GLU A 139 0.34 -9.05 9.01
N PRO A 140 1.04 -9.83 8.18
CA PRO A 140 0.89 -9.74 6.73
C PRO A 140 -0.56 -10.03 6.31
N LEU A 141 -0.94 -9.62 5.10
CA LEU A 141 -2.28 -9.95 4.58
C LEU A 141 -2.49 -11.47 4.52
N PRO A 142 -3.57 -12.02 5.12
CA PRO A 142 -3.92 -13.42 5.00
C PRO A 142 -4.10 -13.88 3.56
N HIS A 143 -3.93 -15.20 3.36
CA HIS A 143 -4.14 -15.89 2.09
C HIS A 143 -3.19 -15.46 0.96
N GLN A 144 -2.02 -14.96 1.32
CA GLN A 144 -0.92 -14.67 0.40
C GLN A 144 0.35 -15.28 0.98
N GLU A 145 1.28 -15.67 0.11
CA GLU A 145 2.59 -16.15 0.56
C GLU A 145 3.40 -14.98 1.14
N VAL A 146 4.00 -15.19 2.31
CA VAL A 146 4.83 -14.17 2.95
C VAL A 146 6.23 -14.25 2.37
N VAL A 147 6.71 -13.14 1.82
CA VAL A 147 8.09 -13.01 1.31
C VAL A 147 9.04 -12.72 2.46
N LYS A 148 8.70 -11.73 3.30
CA LYS A 148 9.48 -11.33 4.48
C LYS A 148 8.65 -10.44 5.40
N ASP A 149 8.63 -10.72 6.70
CA ASP A 149 7.89 -9.96 7.71
C ASP A 149 6.44 -9.66 7.26
N LEU A 150 6.10 -8.40 7.00
CA LEU A 150 4.76 -7.96 6.62
C LEU A 150 4.57 -7.87 5.09
N VAL A 151 5.58 -8.28 4.31
CA VAL A 151 5.57 -8.25 2.85
C VAL A 151 5.09 -9.59 2.30
N VAL A 152 4.01 -9.53 1.51
CA VAL A 152 3.45 -10.70 0.80
C VAL A 152 3.77 -10.68 -0.69
N ASP A 153 3.71 -11.83 -1.33
CA ASP A 153 3.69 -11.93 -2.78
C ASP A 153 2.39 -11.33 -3.32
N MET A 154 2.49 -10.60 -4.44
CA MET A 154 1.35 -9.92 -5.07
C MET A 154 1.21 -10.29 -6.56
N GLU A 155 2.04 -11.22 -7.07
CA GLU A 155 2.08 -11.55 -8.49
C GLU A 155 0.71 -12.08 -8.94
N HIS A 156 0.17 -13.05 -8.20
CA HIS A 156 -1.16 -13.61 -8.47
C HIS A 156 -2.25 -12.53 -8.47
N PHE A 157 -2.18 -11.57 -7.54
CA PHE A 157 -3.11 -10.43 -7.53
C PHE A 157 -3.06 -9.65 -8.84
N TYR A 158 -1.86 -9.33 -9.33
CA TYR A 158 -1.69 -8.57 -10.58
C TYR A 158 -2.13 -9.38 -11.80
N GLU A 159 -1.83 -10.68 -11.85
CA GLU A 159 -2.30 -11.57 -12.91
C GLU A 159 -3.83 -11.54 -13.05
N GLN A 160 -4.57 -11.65 -11.93
CA GLN A 160 -6.03 -11.56 -11.96
C GLN A 160 -6.52 -10.18 -12.43
N MET A 161 -5.85 -9.10 -12.02
CA MET A 161 -6.18 -7.75 -12.49
C MET A 161 -5.94 -7.58 -14.00
N HIS A 162 -4.93 -8.26 -14.56
CA HIS A 162 -4.63 -8.23 -15.99
C HIS A 162 -5.57 -9.12 -16.81
N ALA A 163 -6.04 -10.24 -16.24
CA ALA A 163 -6.94 -11.19 -16.90
C ALA A 163 -8.28 -10.57 -17.34
N VAL A 164 -8.68 -9.44 -16.75
CA VAL A 164 -9.94 -8.73 -17.08
C VAL A 164 -9.74 -7.59 -18.09
N GLU A 165 -8.60 -7.53 -18.76
CA GLU A 165 -8.27 -6.51 -19.77
C GLU A 165 -8.51 -5.07 -19.26
N PRO A 166 -7.73 -4.60 -18.26
CA PRO A 166 -8.05 -3.44 -17.42
C PRO A 166 -7.83 -2.06 -18.08
N TYR A 167 -8.03 -1.94 -19.39
CA TYR A 167 -7.88 -0.73 -20.20
C TYR A 167 -9.18 -0.37 -20.92
N PHE A 168 -9.31 0.90 -21.34
CA PHE A 168 -10.48 1.39 -22.08
C PHE A 168 -10.34 1.04 -23.56
N ASP A 169 -11.40 0.49 -24.17
CA ASP A 169 -11.35 -0.09 -25.50
C ASP A 169 -12.71 0.02 -26.21
N PRO A 170 -13.07 1.19 -26.74
CA PRO A 170 -14.41 1.43 -27.28
C PRO A 170 -14.61 0.81 -28.67
N ASP A 171 -15.84 0.36 -28.94
CA ASP A 171 -16.26 -0.17 -30.24
C ASP A 171 -16.03 0.83 -31.40
N GLU A 172 -16.29 2.12 -31.14
CA GLU A 172 -16.16 3.19 -32.12
C GLU A 172 -15.38 4.38 -31.54
N LEU A 173 -14.63 5.07 -32.39
CA LEU A 173 -13.95 6.32 -32.04
C LEU A 173 -14.74 7.52 -32.57
N PRO A 174 -14.70 8.68 -31.89
CA PRO A 174 -15.30 9.91 -32.42
C PRO A 174 -14.71 10.31 -33.79
N ASP A 175 -15.54 10.88 -34.66
CA ASP A 175 -15.13 11.30 -36.01
C ASP A 175 -14.08 12.43 -36.00
N GLY A 176 -14.12 13.29 -34.98
CA GLY A 176 -13.21 14.43 -34.85
C GLY A 176 -11.91 14.09 -34.13
N GLU A 177 -10.76 14.50 -34.68
CA GLU A 177 -9.43 14.28 -34.09
C GLU A 177 -9.27 14.80 -32.64
N ARG A 178 -10.10 15.77 -32.24
CA ARG A 178 -10.09 16.39 -30.89
C ARG A 178 -11.41 16.21 -30.15
N GLU A 179 -12.31 15.39 -30.67
CA GLU A 179 -13.57 15.11 -30.00
C GLU A 179 -13.38 14.05 -28.91
N GLU A 180 -13.96 14.30 -27.74
CA GLU A 180 -13.91 13.39 -26.60
C GLU A 180 -15.00 12.33 -26.69
N GLN A 181 -14.76 11.16 -26.07
CA GLN A 181 -15.81 10.17 -25.88
C GLN A 181 -16.83 10.67 -24.85
N ARG A 182 -18.05 10.97 -25.31
CA ARG A 182 -19.11 11.56 -24.48
C ARG A 182 -19.62 10.54 -23.46
N GLN A 183 -19.79 10.98 -22.22
CA GLN A 183 -20.38 10.18 -21.14
C GLN A 183 -21.49 10.99 -20.47
N THR A 184 -22.62 10.33 -20.21
CA THR A 184 -23.70 10.96 -19.43
C THR A 184 -23.28 11.08 -17.95
N PRO A 185 -23.73 12.12 -17.22
CA PRO A 185 -23.49 12.21 -15.78
C PRO A 185 -24.01 10.99 -15.01
N GLU A 186 -25.12 10.41 -15.46
CA GLU A 186 -25.73 9.21 -14.86
C GLU A 186 -24.82 7.97 -15.02
N ASN A 187 -24.31 7.71 -16.23
CA ASN A 187 -23.36 6.62 -16.45
C ASN A 187 -22.05 6.85 -15.68
N ARG A 188 -21.57 8.10 -15.62
CA ARG A 188 -20.38 8.45 -14.85
C ARG A 188 -20.56 8.13 -13.37
N GLU A 189 -21.71 8.46 -12.78
CA GLU A 189 -22.00 8.16 -11.38
C GLU A 189 -22.08 6.64 -11.14
N LYS A 190 -22.68 5.89 -12.07
CA LYS A 190 -22.76 4.42 -12.01
C LYS A 190 -21.39 3.73 -11.88
N VAL A 191 -20.39 4.19 -12.63
CA VAL A 191 -19.03 3.59 -12.61
C VAL A 191 -18.07 4.30 -11.66
N LYS A 192 -18.47 5.43 -11.05
CA LYS A 192 -17.57 6.29 -10.27
C LYS A 192 -16.87 5.54 -9.13
N LEU A 193 -17.60 4.77 -8.33
CA LEU A 193 -17.01 4.08 -7.18
C LEU A 193 -16.04 2.97 -7.60
N SER A 194 -16.33 2.23 -8.67
CA SER A 194 -15.42 1.18 -9.16
C SER A 194 -14.08 1.75 -9.65
N THR A 195 -14.04 3.00 -10.12
CA THR A 195 -12.78 3.69 -10.49
C THR A 195 -11.85 4.00 -9.30
N ARG A 196 -12.34 3.95 -8.06
CA ARG A 196 -11.57 4.34 -6.87
C ARG A 196 -10.65 3.23 -6.33
N CYS A 197 -10.65 2.05 -6.95
CA CYS A 197 -9.83 0.93 -6.49
C CYS A 197 -8.34 1.29 -6.58
N ILE A 198 -7.64 1.19 -5.45
CA ILE A 198 -6.21 1.50 -5.31
C ILE A 198 -5.32 0.24 -5.31
N TRP A 199 -5.89 -0.92 -5.67
CA TRP A 199 -5.15 -2.18 -5.85
C TRP A 199 -4.40 -2.65 -4.59
N CYS A 200 -4.97 -2.38 -3.41
CA CYS A 200 -4.36 -2.69 -2.12
C CYS A 200 -4.44 -4.17 -1.69
N GLY A 201 -5.13 -5.04 -2.43
CA GLY A 201 -5.25 -6.46 -2.09
C GLY A 201 -6.15 -6.81 -0.89
N ALA A 202 -6.57 -5.85 -0.05
CA ALA A 202 -7.36 -6.11 1.16
C ALA A 202 -8.61 -6.99 0.94
N CYS A 203 -9.36 -6.72 -0.13
CA CYS A 203 -10.56 -7.48 -0.47
C CYS A 203 -10.28 -8.92 -0.96
N MET A 204 -9.12 -9.16 -1.58
CA MET A 204 -8.67 -10.51 -1.97
C MET A 204 -8.29 -11.29 -0.72
N SER A 205 -7.48 -10.66 0.15
CA SER A 205 -7.07 -11.23 1.43
C SER A 205 -8.27 -11.58 2.34
N SER A 206 -9.32 -10.76 2.37
CA SER A 206 -10.50 -11.03 3.19
C SER A 206 -11.46 -12.11 2.62
N CYS A 207 -11.27 -12.55 1.38
CA CYS A 207 -12.20 -13.43 0.69
C CYS A 207 -11.76 -14.89 0.81
N ASN A 208 -12.53 -15.70 1.55
CA ASN A 208 -12.23 -17.13 1.72
C ASN A 208 -12.32 -17.92 0.41
N VAL A 209 -13.05 -17.42 -0.59
CA VAL A 209 -13.10 -18.04 -1.93
C VAL A 209 -11.82 -17.76 -2.70
N ALA A 210 -11.27 -16.53 -2.60
CA ALA A 210 -10.00 -16.19 -3.23
C ALA A 210 -8.81 -16.89 -2.57
N ALA A 211 -8.95 -17.28 -1.30
CA ALA A 211 -7.99 -18.09 -0.57
C ALA A 211 -7.87 -19.56 -1.01
N GLY A 212 -8.74 -20.00 -1.93
CA GLY A 212 -8.85 -21.40 -2.33
C GLY A 212 -7.75 -21.83 -3.33
N ASP A 213 -8.18 -22.30 -4.49
CA ASP A 213 -7.32 -22.87 -5.54
C ASP A 213 -6.55 -21.83 -6.38
N ASN A 214 -6.57 -20.55 -5.98
CA ASN A 214 -6.03 -19.43 -6.76
C ASN A 214 -6.54 -19.37 -8.21
N GLN A 215 -7.72 -19.90 -8.51
CA GLN A 215 -8.30 -19.79 -9.85
C GLN A 215 -9.34 -18.67 -9.93
N TYR A 216 -9.98 -18.33 -8.81
CA TYR A 216 -11.00 -17.28 -8.75
C TYR A 216 -10.42 -15.90 -9.08
N LEU A 217 -11.01 -15.20 -10.06
CA LEU A 217 -10.66 -13.82 -10.44
C LEU A 217 -10.58 -12.88 -9.22
N GLY A 218 -11.51 -13.07 -8.29
CA GLY A 218 -11.52 -12.32 -7.05
C GLY A 218 -12.16 -10.93 -7.14
N PRO A 219 -12.52 -10.34 -5.98
CA PRO A 219 -13.31 -9.12 -5.93
C PRO A 219 -12.65 -7.89 -6.59
N ALA A 220 -11.32 -7.75 -6.50
CA ALA A 220 -10.63 -6.59 -7.07
C ALA A 220 -10.70 -6.59 -8.61
N ALA A 221 -10.39 -7.73 -9.24
CA ALA A 221 -10.40 -7.89 -10.68
C ALA A 221 -11.82 -7.78 -11.22
N ILE A 222 -12.80 -8.42 -10.59
CA ILE A 222 -14.20 -8.34 -11.02
C ILE A 222 -14.74 -6.90 -10.90
N ASN A 223 -14.35 -6.14 -9.86
CA ASN A 223 -14.70 -4.72 -9.78
C ASN A 223 -14.05 -3.88 -10.90
N LYS A 224 -12.81 -4.21 -11.28
CA LYS A 224 -12.14 -3.56 -12.41
C LYS A 224 -12.85 -3.89 -13.73
N ALA A 225 -13.33 -5.12 -13.89
CA ALA A 225 -14.16 -5.52 -15.03
C ALA A 225 -15.51 -4.78 -15.02
N TYR A 226 -16.17 -4.65 -13.87
CA TYR A 226 -17.40 -3.86 -13.70
C TYR A 226 -17.22 -2.41 -14.15
N ARG A 227 -16.09 -1.77 -13.80
CA ARG A 227 -15.76 -0.39 -14.21
C ARG A 227 -15.82 -0.20 -15.72
N PHE A 228 -15.48 -1.22 -16.49
CA PHE A 228 -15.42 -1.15 -17.95
C PHE A 228 -16.70 -1.66 -18.60
N ALA A 229 -17.19 -2.83 -18.20
CA ALA A 229 -18.43 -3.41 -18.71
C ALA A 229 -19.70 -2.55 -18.47
N MET A 230 -19.65 -1.62 -17.50
CA MET A 230 -20.74 -0.67 -17.24
C MET A 230 -20.47 0.75 -17.75
N ASP A 231 -19.31 0.99 -18.36
CA ASP A 231 -18.98 2.27 -18.99
C ASP A 231 -19.59 2.31 -20.40
N GLU A 232 -20.65 3.12 -20.58
CA GLU A 232 -21.39 3.18 -21.85
C GLU A 232 -20.54 3.64 -23.03
N ARG A 233 -19.39 4.26 -22.77
CA ARG A 233 -18.44 4.66 -23.81
C ARG A 233 -17.75 3.50 -24.50
N GLU A 234 -17.74 2.30 -23.92
CA GLU A 234 -17.11 1.14 -24.57
C GLU A 234 -17.97 0.52 -25.67
N GLY A 235 -19.26 0.83 -25.70
CA GLY A 235 -20.19 0.23 -26.66
C GLY A 235 -20.72 -1.14 -26.21
N THR A 236 -21.53 -1.75 -27.07
CA THR A 236 -22.26 -2.99 -26.74
C THR A 236 -21.44 -4.23 -27.03
N ASP A 237 -20.67 -4.24 -28.13
CA ASP A 237 -19.91 -5.41 -28.55
C ASP A 237 -18.78 -5.67 -27.55
N ARG A 238 -18.02 -4.62 -27.17
CA ARG A 238 -17.01 -4.74 -26.12
C ARG A 238 -17.58 -5.14 -24.78
N LYS A 239 -18.77 -4.64 -24.42
CA LYS A 239 -19.44 -5.05 -23.17
C LYS A 239 -19.71 -6.56 -23.18
N GLU A 240 -20.15 -7.13 -24.29
CA GLU A 240 -20.38 -8.57 -24.43
C GLU A 240 -19.07 -9.36 -24.30
N ASP A 241 -17.98 -8.90 -24.92
CA ASP A 241 -16.65 -9.51 -24.78
C ASP A 241 -16.20 -9.58 -23.32
N ARG A 242 -16.36 -8.47 -22.58
CA ARG A 242 -16.02 -8.41 -21.15
C ARG A 242 -16.89 -9.35 -20.33
N LEU A 243 -18.19 -9.41 -20.60
CA LEU A 243 -19.07 -10.35 -19.90
C LEU A 243 -18.62 -11.80 -20.12
N ARG A 244 -18.19 -12.18 -21.33
CA ARG A 244 -17.65 -13.53 -21.60
C ARG A 244 -16.39 -13.85 -20.78
N ILE A 245 -15.50 -12.88 -20.55
CA ILE A 245 -14.34 -13.06 -19.66
C ILE A 245 -14.81 -13.33 -18.22
N ILE A 246 -15.76 -12.54 -17.76
CA ILE A 246 -16.23 -12.56 -16.37
C ILE A 246 -17.13 -13.78 -16.08
N GLU A 247 -17.81 -14.32 -17.10
CA GLU A 247 -18.72 -15.46 -17.00
C GLU A 247 -18.03 -16.83 -16.94
N GLN A 248 -16.70 -16.87 -17.07
CA GLN A 248 -15.95 -18.11 -16.95
C GLN A 248 -16.20 -18.79 -15.59
N GLU A 249 -15.91 -20.09 -15.50
CA GLU A 249 -16.15 -20.89 -14.29
C GLU A 249 -15.55 -20.28 -13.02
N HIS A 250 -14.37 -19.66 -13.15
CA HIS A 250 -13.67 -19.00 -12.05
C HIS A 250 -13.85 -17.47 -12.03
N GLY A 251 -14.81 -16.94 -12.78
CA GLY A 251 -15.21 -15.55 -12.75
C GLY A 251 -16.28 -15.26 -11.70
N VAL A 252 -17.35 -14.54 -12.06
CA VAL A 252 -18.38 -14.09 -11.09
C VAL A 252 -19.06 -15.23 -10.33
N TRP A 253 -19.14 -16.42 -10.91
CA TRP A 253 -19.91 -17.55 -10.35
C TRP A 253 -19.32 -18.13 -9.06
N ARG A 254 -18.02 -17.96 -8.82
CA ARG A 254 -17.39 -18.41 -7.57
C ARG A 254 -17.76 -17.54 -6.38
N CYS A 255 -18.19 -16.29 -6.59
CA CYS A 255 -18.56 -15.39 -5.50
C CYS A 255 -19.77 -15.93 -4.70
N GLN A 256 -19.52 -16.25 -3.42
CA GLN A 256 -20.52 -16.71 -2.45
C GLN A 256 -21.16 -15.57 -1.63
N THR A 257 -21.00 -14.31 -2.06
CA THR A 257 -21.67 -13.15 -1.43
C THR A 257 -21.46 -13.06 0.09
N GLN A 258 -20.22 -13.23 0.54
CA GLN A 258 -19.85 -13.16 1.97
C GLN A 258 -19.70 -11.73 2.50
N PHE A 259 -19.75 -10.72 1.63
CA PHE A 259 -19.60 -9.29 1.94
C PHE A 259 -18.27 -8.83 2.55
N SER A 260 -17.38 -9.75 2.97
CA SER A 260 -16.10 -9.41 3.58
C SER A 260 -15.27 -8.44 2.74
N CYS A 261 -15.26 -8.62 1.41
CA CYS A 261 -14.55 -7.73 0.49
C CYS A 261 -15.04 -6.28 0.56
N THR A 262 -16.36 -6.05 0.63
CA THR A 262 -16.95 -4.71 0.75
C THR A 262 -16.58 -4.10 2.11
N GLU A 263 -16.73 -4.87 3.20
CA GLU A 263 -16.46 -4.42 4.57
C GLU A 263 -15.02 -3.94 4.79
N VAL A 264 -14.04 -4.60 4.15
CA VAL A 264 -12.62 -4.23 4.32
C VAL A 264 -12.12 -3.20 3.30
N CYS A 265 -12.95 -2.78 2.33
CA CYS A 265 -12.49 -1.89 1.28
C CYS A 265 -12.18 -0.49 1.85
N PRO A 266 -10.92 -0.03 1.84
CA PRO A 266 -10.58 1.25 2.46
C PRO A 266 -11.08 2.48 1.69
N LYS A 267 -11.68 2.25 0.51
CA LYS A 267 -12.23 3.24 -0.41
C LYS A 267 -13.75 3.13 -0.56
N ASP A 268 -14.39 2.32 0.29
CA ASP A 268 -15.85 2.20 0.38
C ASP A 268 -16.51 1.79 -0.95
N ILE A 269 -15.83 0.91 -1.69
CA ILE A 269 -16.35 0.39 -2.97
C ILE A 269 -17.34 -0.75 -2.66
N PRO A 270 -18.57 -0.71 -3.20
CA PRO A 270 -19.56 -1.75 -2.97
C PRO A 270 -19.28 -2.98 -3.85
N LEU A 271 -18.15 -3.66 -3.59
CA LEU A 271 -17.61 -4.75 -4.41
C LEU A 271 -18.64 -5.87 -4.61
N THR A 272 -19.33 -6.27 -3.54
CA THR A 272 -20.35 -7.32 -3.61
C THR A 272 -21.51 -6.91 -4.53
N GLU A 273 -21.94 -5.65 -4.50
CA GLU A 273 -23.02 -5.16 -5.38
C GLU A 273 -22.61 -5.16 -6.84
N HIS A 274 -21.39 -4.70 -7.14
CA HIS A 274 -20.83 -4.73 -8.50
C HIS A 274 -20.77 -6.16 -9.06
N ILE A 275 -20.31 -7.13 -8.24
CA ILE A 275 -20.27 -8.54 -8.62
C ILE A 275 -21.69 -9.07 -8.91
N GLN A 276 -22.66 -8.71 -8.07
CA GLN A 276 -24.05 -9.15 -8.24
C GLN A 276 -24.75 -8.49 -9.44
N GLU A 277 -24.37 -7.26 -9.80
CA GLU A 277 -24.83 -6.63 -11.04
C GLU A 277 -24.24 -7.32 -12.27
N LEU A 278 -22.95 -7.65 -12.27
CA LEU A 278 -22.34 -8.42 -13.35
C LEU A 278 -22.99 -9.79 -13.53
N LYS A 279 -23.29 -10.51 -12.44
CA LYS A 279 -24.07 -11.76 -12.52
C LYS A 279 -25.43 -11.55 -13.18
N ARG A 280 -26.14 -10.46 -12.86
CA ARG A 280 -27.44 -10.13 -13.46
C ARG A 280 -27.31 -9.83 -14.95
N GLU A 281 -26.32 -9.04 -15.35
CA GLU A 281 -26.08 -8.73 -16.76
C GLU A 281 -25.66 -9.97 -17.55
N ALA A 282 -24.83 -10.84 -16.97
CA ALA A 282 -24.44 -12.12 -17.55
C ALA A 282 -25.65 -13.04 -17.81
N VAL A 283 -26.55 -13.17 -16.83
CA VAL A 283 -27.79 -13.95 -17.01
C VAL A 283 -28.67 -13.33 -18.12
N LYS A 284 -28.85 -12.00 -18.13
CA LYS A 284 -29.64 -11.32 -19.17
C LYS A 284 -29.03 -11.51 -20.56
N SER A 285 -27.71 -11.44 -20.67
CA SER A 285 -26.98 -11.67 -21.93
C SER A 285 -27.32 -13.04 -22.50
N ASN A 286 -27.16 -14.09 -21.68
CA ASN A 286 -27.45 -15.48 -22.07
C ASN A 286 -28.93 -15.74 -22.41
N LEU A 287 -29.86 -15.02 -21.78
CA LEU A 287 -31.29 -15.13 -22.08
C LEU A 287 -31.71 -14.45 -23.38
N LYS A 288 -30.96 -13.46 -23.90
CA LYS A 288 -31.28 -12.82 -25.20
C LYS A 288 -31.08 -13.75 -26.39
N PHE A 289 -30.29 -14.82 -26.21
CA PHE A 289 -29.96 -15.81 -27.24
C PHE A 289 -30.82 -17.09 -27.15
N TRP A 290 -31.78 -17.14 -26.21
CA TRP A 290 -32.82 -18.18 -26.10
C TRP A 290 -34.18 -17.65 -26.54
#